data_AF-A0A659UTM4-F1
#
_entry.id   AF-A0A659UTM4-F1
#
_cell.length_a   1.000
_cell.length_b   1.000
_cell.length_c   1.000
_cell.angle_alpha   90.00
_cell.angle_beta   90.00
_cell.angle_gamma   90.00
#
_symmetry.space_group_name_H-M   'P 1'
#
loop_
_entity.id
_entity.type
_entity.pdbx_description
1 polymer ?
#
loop_
_entity_poly.entity_id
_entity_poly.type
_entity_poly.pdbx_seq_one_letter_code
_entity_poly.pdbx_strand_id
1 'polypeptide(L)'
;MGEHIIKLPDVGEGVAEAELVEWHVKIGDIVREDTVLAAVMTDKATVEIPSPVDGEILWLGAEIGDTVAIGSPIVRLKVAGEGNVKGAGKEAEPTAEAEAPAKLPSPKPETAPSPKVAKPAEAPVKPAPPQAA
;
A
#
# COMPACT_ATOMS: atom_id res chain seq x y z
N MET A 1 -12.23 2.27 27.44
CA MET A 1 -12.26 1.79 26.04
C MET A 1 -10.83 1.54 25.64
N GLY A 2 -10.47 0.27 25.47
CA GLY A 2 -9.17 -0.12 24.91
C GLY A 2 -9.30 -0.30 23.40
N GLU A 3 -8.21 -0.13 22.66
CA GLU A 3 -8.17 -0.57 21.28
C GLU A 3 -7.70 -2.05 21.23
N HIS A 4 -8.13 -2.76 20.21
CA HIS A 4 -7.74 -4.13 19.93
C HIS A 4 -7.24 -4.16 18.49
N ILE A 5 -5.95 -4.45 18.33
CA ILE A 5 -5.33 -4.52 17.01
C ILE A 5 -5.34 -5.98 16.57
N ILE A 6 -6.09 -6.27 15.51
CA ILE A 6 -6.05 -7.58 14.85
C ILE A 6 -4.93 -7.52 13.82
N LYS A 7 -3.97 -8.43 13.99
CA LYS A 7 -2.94 -8.69 13.00
C LYS A 7 -3.41 -9.82 12.09
N LEU A 8 -2.97 -9.80 10.85
CA LEU A 8 -3.25 -10.89 9.92
C LEU A 8 -2.60 -12.18 10.48
N PRO A 9 -3.40 -13.21 10.83
CA PRO A 9 -2.87 -14.49 11.28
C PRO A 9 -2.17 -15.21 10.11
N ASP A 10 -1.47 -16.29 10.40
CA ASP A 10 -0.85 -17.08 9.34
C ASP A 10 -1.95 -17.74 8.50
N VAL A 11 -2.23 -17.20 7.31
CA VAL A 11 -3.33 -17.62 6.43
C VAL A 11 -2.91 -18.70 5.42
N GLY A 12 -1.67 -19.20 5.51
CA GLY A 12 -1.18 -20.26 4.65
C GLY A 12 0.25 -20.67 4.99
N GLU A 13 0.48 -21.96 5.15
CA GLU A 13 1.79 -22.56 5.45
C GLU A 13 2.81 -22.18 4.36
N GLY A 14 3.63 -21.15 4.64
CA GLY A 14 4.68 -20.67 3.73
C GLY A 14 4.31 -19.51 2.80
N VAL A 15 3.14 -18.89 2.97
CA VAL A 15 2.79 -17.65 2.26
C VAL A 15 3.24 -16.47 3.12
N ALA A 16 3.81 -15.41 2.56
CA ALA A 16 4.23 -14.24 3.34
C ALA A 16 3.18 -13.11 3.33
N GLU A 17 2.22 -13.19 2.42
CA GLU A 17 1.31 -12.11 2.04
C GLU A 17 -0.07 -12.66 1.67
N ALA A 18 -1.11 -11.89 1.91
CA ALA A 18 -2.49 -12.25 1.60
C ALA A 18 -3.19 -11.08 0.89
N GLU A 19 -4.00 -11.37 -0.12
CA GLU A 19 -4.78 -10.35 -0.81
C GLU A 19 -6.16 -10.23 -0.15
N LEU A 20 -6.57 -9.01 0.20
CA LEU A 20 -7.91 -8.78 0.70
C LEU A 20 -8.91 -8.78 -0.45
N VAL A 21 -9.89 -9.68 -0.44
CA VAL A 21 -10.89 -9.78 -1.53
C VAL A 21 -12.15 -8.98 -1.22
N GLU A 22 -12.58 -8.96 0.04
CA GLU A 22 -13.82 -8.29 0.42
C GLU A 22 -13.82 -7.86 1.89
N TRP A 23 -14.37 -6.67 2.17
CA TRP A 23 -14.70 -6.20 3.51
C TRP A 23 -16.19 -6.43 3.79
N HIS A 24 -16.51 -7.14 4.87
CA HIS A 24 -17.88 -7.27 5.37
C HIS A 24 -18.29 -6.14 6.33
N VAL A 25 -17.34 -5.26 6.65
CA VAL A 25 -17.45 -4.26 7.72
C VAL A 25 -16.83 -2.94 7.27
N LYS A 26 -17.16 -1.84 7.96
CA LYS A 26 -16.69 -0.49 7.61
C LYS A 26 -16.17 0.24 8.84
N ILE A 27 -15.37 1.29 8.64
CA ILE A 27 -14.94 2.19 9.72
C ILE A 27 -16.20 2.79 10.38
N GLY A 28 -16.29 2.69 11.71
CA GLY A 28 -17.44 3.08 12.52
C GLY A 28 -18.52 2.01 12.66
N ASP A 29 -18.36 0.84 12.02
CA ASP A 29 -19.32 -0.25 12.15
C ASP A 29 -19.08 -1.05 13.45
N ILE A 30 -20.16 -1.59 14.02
CA ILE A 30 -20.14 -2.34 15.28
C ILE A 30 -20.17 -3.83 14.96
N VAL A 31 -19.08 -4.51 15.28
CA VAL A 31 -18.90 -5.96 15.05
C VAL A 31 -18.96 -6.73 16.37
N ARG A 32 -19.35 -8.00 16.30
CA ARG A 32 -19.43 -8.90 17.46
C ARG A 32 -18.42 -10.03 17.35
N GLU A 33 -18.14 -10.69 18.47
CA GLU A 33 -17.37 -11.95 18.47
C GLU A 33 -17.97 -12.93 17.44
N ASP A 34 -17.12 -13.65 16.72
CA ASP A 34 -17.47 -14.59 15.63
C ASP A 34 -18.00 -13.94 14.33
N THR A 35 -18.07 -12.61 14.25
CA THR A 35 -18.50 -11.91 13.02
C THR A 35 -17.37 -11.86 11.99
N VAL A 36 -17.65 -12.21 10.72
CA VAL A 36 -16.69 -12.08 9.62
C VAL A 36 -16.38 -10.60 9.37
N LEU A 37 -15.11 -10.22 9.53
CA LEU A 37 -14.64 -8.86 9.26
C LEU A 37 -14.28 -8.72 7.80
N ALA A 38 -13.46 -9.63 7.29
CA ALA A 38 -12.95 -9.58 5.93
C ALA A 38 -12.69 -10.98 5.37
N ALA A 39 -12.71 -11.08 4.05
CA ALA A 39 -12.27 -12.26 3.32
C ALA A 39 -10.93 -11.96 2.65
N VAL A 40 -9.93 -12.80 2.91
CA VAL A 40 -8.63 -12.75 2.23
C VAL A 40 -8.46 -13.98 1.34
N MET A 41 -7.85 -13.82 0.18
CA MET A 41 -7.50 -14.91 -0.71
C MET A 41 -5.98 -15.04 -0.78
N THR A 42 -5.55 -16.28 -0.71
CA THR A 42 -4.16 -16.70 -0.95
C THR A 42 -4.13 -17.55 -2.21
N ASP A 43 -2.91 -17.83 -2.72
CA ASP A 43 -2.69 -18.72 -3.88
C ASP A 43 -3.36 -20.10 -3.76
N LYS A 44 -3.64 -20.55 -2.54
CA LYS A 44 -4.17 -21.89 -2.24
C LYS A 44 -5.61 -21.91 -1.73
N ALA A 45 -6.05 -20.87 -1.02
CA ALA A 45 -7.35 -20.87 -0.35
C ALA A 45 -7.84 -19.45 -0.04
N THR A 46 -9.16 -19.32 0.02
CA THR A 46 -9.82 -18.16 0.62
C THR A 46 -10.01 -18.44 2.11
N VAL A 47 -9.55 -17.51 2.95
CA VAL A 47 -9.66 -17.57 4.42
C VAL A 47 -10.42 -16.34 4.89
N GLU A 48 -11.39 -16.54 5.77
CA GLU A 48 -12.17 -15.46 6.37
C GLU A 48 -11.55 -15.08 7.71
N ILE A 49 -11.47 -13.78 7.99
CA ILE A 49 -10.96 -13.23 9.25
C ILE A 49 -12.15 -12.91 10.17
N PRO A 50 -12.49 -13.76 11.15
CA PRO A 50 -13.53 -13.46 12.13
C PRO A 50 -13.03 -12.48 13.20
N SER A 51 -13.96 -11.76 13.82
CA SER A 51 -13.68 -10.90 14.96
C SER A 51 -13.50 -11.72 16.23
N PRO A 52 -12.37 -11.58 16.96
CA PRO A 52 -12.14 -12.28 18.22
C PRO A 52 -12.86 -11.64 19.41
N VAL A 53 -13.41 -10.43 19.24
CA VAL A 53 -14.08 -9.64 20.30
C VAL A 53 -15.13 -8.71 19.71
N ASP A 54 -16.08 -8.26 20.54
CA ASP A 54 -17.04 -7.23 20.16
C ASP A 54 -16.43 -5.83 20.25
N GLY A 55 -16.58 -5.03 19.19
CA GLY A 55 -16.00 -3.70 19.14
C GLY A 55 -16.46 -2.88 17.95
N GLU A 56 -16.08 -1.60 17.94
CA GLU A 56 -16.32 -0.68 16.83
C GLU A 56 -15.05 -0.54 15.99
N ILE A 57 -15.15 -0.59 14.66
CA ILE A 57 -13.97 -0.46 13.81
C ILE A 57 -13.49 0.98 13.80
N LEU A 58 -12.30 1.23 14.31
CA LEU A 58 -11.67 2.55 14.26
C LEU A 58 -10.87 2.76 12.98
N TRP A 59 -10.25 1.71 12.47
CA TRP A 59 -9.32 1.83 11.35
C TRP A 59 -9.14 0.49 10.63
N LEU A 60 -9.07 0.57 9.30
CA LEU A 60 -8.77 -0.53 8.40
C LEU A 60 -7.44 -0.22 7.72
N GLY A 61 -6.49 -1.14 7.82
CA GLY A 61 -5.13 -1.00 7.28
C GLY A 61 -4.91 -1.65 5.93
N ALA A 62 -5.97 -2.21 5.35
CA ALA A 62 -5.95 -2.86 4.06
C ALA A 62 -7.19 -2.45 3.28
N GLU A 63 -7.04 -2.27 1.97
CA GLU A 63 -8.15 -2.01 1.04
C GLU A 63 -8.49 -3.26 0.24
N ILE A 64 -9.66 -3.27 -0.38
CA ILE A 64 -10.08 -4.37 -1.26
C ILE A 64 -9.12 -4.43 -2.46
N GLY A 65 -8.50 -5.58 -2.65
CA GLY A 65 -7.45 -5.85 -3.63
C GLY A 65 -6.04 -5.53 -3.13
N ASP A 66 -5.86 -5.11 -1.87
CA ASP A 66 -4.56 -4.81 -1.30
C ASP A 66 -3.86 -6.06 -0.74
N THR A 67 -2.55 -6.11 -0.89
CA THR A 67 -1.71 -7.22 -0.43
C THR A 67 -1.10 -6.91 0.93
N VAL A 68 -1.47 -7.68 1.95
CA VAL A 68 -1.06 -7.49 3.33
C VAL A 68 -0.09 -8.60 3.76
N ALA A 69 1.05 -8.21 4.33
CA ALA A 69 2.01 -9.16 4.91
C ALA A 69 1.52 -9.78 6.24
N ILE A 70 1.84 -11.06 6.47
CA ILE A 70 1.50 -11.78 7.70
C ILE A 70 2.07 -11.08 8.93
N GLY A 71 1.26 -10.99 10.00
CA GLY A 71 1.63 -10.32 11.24
C GLY A 71 1.48 -8.79 11.21
N SER A 72 1.11 -8.20 10.05
CA SER A 72 0.80 -6.77 9.95
C SER A 72 -0.57 -6.45 10.53
N PRO A 73 -0.74 -5.29 11.18
CA PRO A 73 -2.03 -4.87 11.72
C PRO A 73 -3.01 -4.51 10.60
N ILE A 74 -4.09 -5.28 10.48
CA ILE A 74 -5.12 -5.10 9.43
C ILE A 74 -6.35 -4.35 9.92
N VAL A 75 -6.71 -4.51 11.20
CA VAL A 75 -7.90 -3.89 11.78
C VAL A 75 -7.58 -3.38 13.16
N ARG A 76 -8.04 -2.17 13.48
CA ARG A 76 -8.09 -1.65 14.85
C ARG A 76 -9.54 -1.52 15.28
N LEU A 77 -9.91 -2.24 16.32
CA LEU A 77 -11.23 -2.18 16.92
C LEU A 77 -11.17 -1.44 18.25
N LYS A 78 -12.22 -0.71 18.57
CA LYS A 78 -12.47 -0.11 19.87
C LYS A 78 -13.35 -1.04 20.67
N VAL A 79 -12.80 -1.62 21.73
CA VAL A 79 -13.56 -2.50 22.62
C VAL A 79 -13.92 -1.77 23.91
N ALA A 80 -15.08 -2.10 24.46
CA ALA A 80 -15.53 -1.54 25.73
C ALA A 80 -14.69 -2.05 26.92
N GLY A 81 -14.02 -3.21 26.76
CA GLY A 81 -13.18 -3.87 27.78
C GLY A 81 -11.70 -3.47 27.81
N GLU A 82 -10.90 -4.25 28.54
CA GLU A 82 -9.43 -4.15 28.60
C GLU A 82 -8.86 -4.60 27.23
N GLY A 83 -8.70 -3.64 26.31
CA GLY A 83 -8.17 -3.90 24.97
C GLY A 83 -6.74 -4.43 25.02
N ASN A 84 -6.34 -5.16 23.97
CA ASN A 84 -5.00 -5.74 23.87
C ASN A 84 -3.90 -4.66 23.78
N VAL A 85 -4.26 -3.41 23.49
CA VAL A 85 -3.33 -2.27 23.64
C VAL A 85 -3.49 -1.61 25.01
N LYS A 86 -2.60 -1.96 25.93
CA LYS A 86 -2.38 -1.16 27.13
C LYS A 86 -1.62 0.12 26.75
N GLY A 87 -2.37 1.13 26.33
CA GLY A 87 -1.89 2.50 26.16
C GLY A 87 -1.40 2.85 24.76
N ALA A 88 -2.28 3.43 23.95
CA ALA A 88 -1.91 4.28 22.83
C ALA A 88 -2.76 5.56 22.84
N GLY A 89 -2.81 6.23 24.00
CA GLY A 89 -3.10 7.65 24.02
C GLY A 89 -1.94 8.42 23.40
N LYS A 90 -1.93 8.59 22.08
CA LYS A 90 -1.28 9.73 21.40
C LYS A 90 -1.76 9.83 19.94
N GLU A 91 -2.77 10.67 19.74
CA GLU A 91 -2.72 11.82 18.83
C GLU A 91 -1.71 11.73 17.67
N ALA A 92 -2.21 11.56 16.44
CA ALA A 92 -1.59 12.08 15.21
C ALA A 92 -2.57 11.99 14.02
N GLU A 93 -3.56 12.87 13.99
CA GLU A 93 -4.06 13.45 12.73
C GLU A 93 -3.64 14.93 12.74
N PRO A 94 -3.47 15.63 11.60
CA PRO A 94 -3.05 15.22 10.26
C PRO A 94 -1.85 16.07 9.79
N THR A 95 -0.84 15.50 9.12
CA THR A 95 0.06 16.34 8.30
C THR A 95 -0.55 16.47 6.91
N ALA A 96 -1.45 17.44 6.80
CA ALA A 96 -1.76 18.08 5.55
C ALA A 96 -0.52 18.89 5.15
N GLU A 97 0.26 18.38 4.20
CA GLU A 97 1.08 19.23 3.35
C GLU A 97 0.87 18.81 1.90
N ALA A 98 -0.34 19.12 1.44
CA ALA A 98 -0.59 19.36 0.03
C ALA A 98 -0.01 20.74 -0.31
N GLU A 99 1.27 20.78 -0.67
CA GLU A 99 1.78 21.84 -1.53
C GLU A 99 1.90 21.28 -2.96
N ALA A 100 0.91 21.69 -3.75
CA ALA A 100 0.80 21.48 -5.18
C ALA A 100 1.88 22.31 -5.94
N PRO A 101 2.08 22.03 -7.24
CA PRO A 101 3.33 22.20 -7.95
C PRO A 101 3.50 23.60 -8.53
N ALA A 102 4.73 24.13 -8.56
CA ALA A 102 5.21 25.04 -9.60
C ALA A 102 6.67 25.42 -9.38
N LYS A 103 7.57 24.85 -10.20
CA LYS A 103 8.77 25.58 -10.66
C LYS A 103 9.34 24.90 -11.91
N LEU A 104 8.57 25.01 -13.00
CA LEU A 104 9.20 25.38 -14.27
C LEU A 104 9.58 26.85 -14.15
N PRO A 105 10.83 27.18 -14.46
CA PRO A 105 11.02 28.09 -15.57
C PRO A 105 12.05 27.50 -16.54
N SER A 106 11.58 27.23 -17.77
CA SER A 106 12.42 27.54 -18.91
C SER A 106 12.70 29.04 -18.89
N PRO A 107 13.96 29.45 -19.11
CA PRO A 107 14.18 30.24 -20.29
C PRO A 107 15.39 29.72 -21.07
N LYS A 108 15.13 29.33 -22.31
CA LYS A 108 16.11 29.40 -23.40
C LYS A 108 16.25 30.88 -23.75
N PRO A 109 17.46 31.45 -23.80
CA PRO A 109 18.09 31.72 -25.10
C PRO A 109 19.59 31.33 -25.06
N GLU A 110 20.04 30.45 -25.94
CA GLU A 110 20.81 30.86 -27.13
C GLU A 110 22.02 31.73 -26.78
N THR A 111 23.17 31.09 -26.60
CA THR A 111 24.44 31.62 -27.10
C THR A 111 25.40 30.47 -27.34
N ALA A 112 25.57 30.12 -28.61
CA ALA A 112 26.80 29.52 -29.10
C ALA A 112 27.97 30.47 -28.77
N PRO A 113 29.16 29.95 -28.46
CA PRO A 113 30.03 29.53 -29.56
C PRO A 113 30.77 28.21 -29.30
N SER A 114 30.74 27.32 -30.29
CA SER A 114 31.87 26.44 -30.63
C SER A 114 33.14 27.30 -30.73
N PRO A 115 34.37 26.84 -30.39
CA PRO A 115 34.87 25.53 -30.84
C PRO A 115 35.87 24.83 -29.89
N LYS A 116 35.93 23.51 -29.93
CA LYS A 116 37.23 22.82 -30.01
C LYS A 116 37.07 21.48 -30.71
N VAL A 117 37.58 21.47 -31.94
CA VAL A 117 37.87 20.33 -32.80
C VAL A 117 38.90 19.42 -32.13
N ALA A 118 38.63 18.11 -32.08
CA ALA A 118 39.59 17.03 -32.38
C ALA A 118 38.92 15.63 -32.29
N LYS A 119 38.38 15.23 -33.44
CA LYS A 119 38.19 13.86 -34.00
C LYS A 119 39.48 12.98 -33.87
N PRO A 120 39.56 11.64 -34.15
CA PRO A 120 38.58 10.63 -34.67
C PRO A 120 38.56 9.20 -34.04
N ALA A 121 37.56 8.42 -34.50
CA ALA A 121 37.53 6.95 -34.73
C ALA A 121 37.31 6.07 -33.48
N GLU A 122 36.37 5.11 -33.46
CA GLU A 122 36.20 4.03 -34.45
C GLU A 122 34.80 3.35 -34.36
N ALA A 123 34.24 3.02 -35.54
CA ALA A 123 33.20 2.05 -35.93
C ALA A 123 32.00 1.68 -34.99
N PRO A 124 30.78 1.56 -35.57
CA PRO A 124 30.42 0.24 -36.06
C PRO A 124 29.76 0.24 -37.45
N VAL A 125 30.18 -0.75 -38.23
CA VAL A 125 29.64 -1.16 -39.52
C VAL A 125 28.22 -1.72 -39.37
N LYS A 126 27.28 -1.22 -40.19
CA LYS A 126 26.10 -1.99 -40.62
C LYS A 126 25.65 -1.49 -42.00
N PRO A 127 25.84 -2.28 -43.08
CA PRO A 127 25.42 -1.89 -44.42
C PRO A 127 23.90 -2.10 -44.64
N ALA A 128 23.24 -1.01 -45.01
CA ALA A 128 22.37 -0.80 -46.18
C ALA A 128 21.09 -1.65 -46.43
N PRO A 129 20.08 -1.07 -47.14
CA PRO A 129 18.63 -1.24 -46.94
C PRO A 129 17.93 -2.14 -48.00
N PRO A 130 16.62 -2.44 -47.85
CA PRO A 130 15.85 -3.20 -48.83
C PRO A 130 15.58 -2.39 -50.11
N GLN A 131 15.82 -3.00 -51.28
CA GLN A 131 15.35 -2.51 -52.58
C GLN A 131 13.93 -3.01 -52.85
N ALA A 132 13.02 -2.09 -53.22
CA ALA A 132 11.84 -2.40 -53.99
C ALA A 132 11.60 -1.23 -54.96
N ALA A 133 11.76 -1.50 -56.25
CA ALA A 133 11.30 -0.71 -57.39
C ALA A 133 10.56 -1.67 -58.32
#